data_AF-A0A9D4PXM8-F1
#
_entry.id   AF-A0A9D4PXM8-F1
#
_cell.length_a   1.000
_cell.length_b   1.000
_cell.length_c   1.000
_cell.angle_alpha   90.00
_cell.angle_beta   90.00
_cell.angle_gamma   90.00
#
_symmetry.space_group_name_H-M   'P 1'
#
loop_
_entity.id
_entity.type
_entity.pdbx_description
1 polymer ?
#
loop_
_entity_poly.entity_id
_entity_poly.type
_entity_poly.pdbx_seq_one_letter_code
_entity_poly.pdbx_strand_id
1 'polypeptide(L)'
;MQEIKSTTQFKTPAEAPVLRLEWANFISKYTNGTYTRVDKIQHDIAATELIKKLYYDRNIGRNGLRYLVAWSIFRQLINFTDPYMLRGDDTAEDACFKHIRTVMNLAIVSHYFQSVVPPRMVYQAKRIVSRIRNAFQNTLESSSYLTRNIRENIINEMLNIKVFIGSPGRRLDPVFVEEMFKPLPDAPQDRLFPTWIKARGLYYQYYWKDRTSALYDEEHVGGYSNGVVGGVVLPTGNLGRPIMYQYGPAGLNYGGLGWEGELNSFTDSENICDLAGTKLAYKAFASLPPKYRDVKLVGLNMTSEQLFFVNYCVSLCAHRSDTGSQYAPFRKRCIVPLRNMPEFSRAFGCAEGTLMNPQEKCSIW
;
A
#
# COMPACT_ATOMS: atom_id res chain seq x y z
N MET A 1 -0.22 -24.96 -8.51
CA MET A 1 -1.55 -25.41 -8.96
C MET A 1 -1.58 -26.93 -8.88
N GLN A 2 -2.34 -27.50 -7.95
CA GLN A 2 -2.65 -28.93 -7.95
C GLN A 2 -4.17 -29.08 -8.03
N GLU A 3 -4.64 -30.02 -8.84
CA GLU A 3 -6.06 -30.39 -8.93
C GLU A 3 -6.54 -30.93 -7.58
N ILE A 4 -7.56 -30.30 -7.02
CA ILE A 4 -8.30 -30.88 -5.90
C ILE A 4 -9.19 -31.98 -6.48
N LYS A 5 -8.82 -33.24 -6.27
CA LYS A 5 -9.70 -34.37 -6.60
C LYS A 5 -11.00 -34.24 -5.83
N SER A 6 -12.10 -34.23 -6.59
CA SER A 6 -13.46 -34.16 -6.10
C SER A 6 -13.75 -35.28 -5.08
N THR A 7 -14.46 -34.93 -4.01
CA THR A 7 -14.85 -35.80 -2.88
C THR A 7 -13.68 -36.30 -2.03
N THR A 8 -13.24 -35.47 -1.10
CA THR A 8 -12.50 -35.96 0.06
C THR A 8 -13.48 -36.51 1.09
N GLN A 9 -13.85 -37.78 0.93
CA GLN A 9 -14.37 -38.59 2.04
C GLN A 9 -13.17 -39.08 2.86
N PHE A 10 -12.92 -38.43 3.99
CA PHE A 10 -11.91 -38.87 4.93
C PHE A 10 -12.54 -39.84 5.95
N LYS A 11 -11.96 -41.03 6.10
CA LYS A 11 -12.32 -41.99 7.15
C LYS A 11 -12.07 -41.34 8.51
N THR A 12 -13.13 -41.25 9.31
CA THR A 12 -13.16 -40.73 10.69
C THR A 12 -12.85 -41.83 11.71
N PRO A 13 -12.29 -41.49 12.90
CA PRO A 13 -12.57 -42.23 14.13
C PRO A 13 -14.09 -42.17 14.39
N ALA A 14 -14.68 -43.29 14.77
CA ALA A 14 -16.06 -43.69 14.50
C ALA A 14 -17.24 -42.81 15.01
N GLU A 15 -17.04 -41.62 15.60
CA GLU A 15 -18.13 -40.87 16.24
C GLU A 15 -18.14 -39.34 16.00
N ALA A 16 -17.18 -38.78 15.26
CA ALA A 16 -17.21 -37.34 14.95
C ALA A 16 -18.00 -37.04 13.65
N PRO A 17 -18.98 -36.12 13.65
CA PRO A 17 -19.69 -35.74 12.43
C PRO A 17 -18.72 -35.12 11.42
N VAL A 18 -18.60 -35.75 10.25
CA VAL A 18 -17.76 -35.30 9.13
C VAL A 18 -18.15 -33.87 8.73
N LEU A 19 -17.18 -32.95 8.78
CA LEU A 19 -17.36 -31.59 8.27
C LEU A 19 -17.38 -31.65 6.73
N ARG A 20 -18.57 -31.71 6.12
CA ARG A 20 -18.73 -31.57 4.67
C ARG A 20 -18.89 -30.10 4.30
N LEU A 21 -17.87 -29.54 3.65
CA LEU A 21 -17.91 -28.21 3.05
C LEU A 21 -18.21 -28.34 1.56
N GLU A 22 -19.42 -27.98 1.15
CA GLU A 22 -19.76 -27.83 -0.27
C GLU A 22 -19.20 -26.49 -0.79
N TRP A 23 -17.90 -26.47 -1.10
CA TRP A 23 -17.17 -25.24 -1.46
C TRP A 23 -17.80 -24.48 -2.63
N ALA A 24 -18.25 -25.17 -3.67
CA ALA A 24 -18.90 -24.54 -4.82
C ALA A 24 -20.17 -23.78 -4.40
N ASN A 25 -21.03 -24.40 -3.59
CA ASN A 25 -22.25 -23.77 -3.08
C ASN A 25 -21.93 -22.65 -2.09
N PHE A 26 -20.95 -22.86 -1.22
CA PHE A 26 -20.52 -21.86 -0.25
C PHE A 26 -20.01 -20.59 -0.94
N ILE A 27 -19.11 -20.73 -1.93
CA ILE A 27 -18.55 -19.59 -2.66
C ILE A 27 -19.66 -18.93 -3.49
N SER A 28 -20.47 -19.69 -4.22
CA SER A 28 -21.57 -19.15 -5.03
C SER A 28 -22.64 -18.43 -4.20
N LYS A 29 -22.79 -18.78 -2.91
CA LYS A 29 -23.70 -18.06 -2.01
C LYS A 29 -23.22 -16.64 -1.68
N TYR A 30 -21.91 -16.45 -1.53
CA TYR A 30 -21.31 -15.18 -1.08
C TYR A 30 -20.69 -14.37 -2.21
N THR A 31 -20.71 -14.90 -3.43
CA THR A 31 -20.23 -14.24 -4.63
C THR A 31 -21.34 -14.27 -5.67
N ASN A 32 -21.34 -13.35 -6.63
CA ASN A 32 -22.28 -13.38 -7.74
C ASN A 32 -21.86 -14.36 -8.86
N GLY A 33 -20.94 -15.29 -8.56
CA GLY A 33 -20.42 -16.25 -9.52
C GLY A 33 -21.06 -17.63 -9.34
N THR A 34 -21.16 -18.37 -10.44
CA THR A 34 -21.54 -19.78 -10.43
C THR A 34 -20.28 -20.61 -10.53
N TYR A 35 -20.02 -21.43 -9.51
CA TYR A 35 -18.83 -22.29 -9.46
C TYR A 35 -19.23 -23.76 -9.45
N THR A 36 -18.34 -24.57 -9.99
CA THR A 36 -18.41 -26.01 -10.14
C THR A 36 -17.22 -26.66 -9.43
N ARG A 37 -17.17 -27.98 -9.42
CA ARG A 37 -16.09 -28.75 -8.76
C ARG A 37 -14.76 -28.73 -9.53
N VAL A 38 -14.77 -28.29 -10.79
CA VAL A 38 -13.56 -28.25 -11.63
C VAL A 38 -12.92 -26.86 -11.68
N ASP A 39 -13.56 -25.87 -11.04
CA ASP A 39 -13.02 -24.52 -10.98
C ASP A 39 -11.74 -24.47 -10.16
N LYS A 40 -10.74 -23.79 -10.71
CA LYS A 40 -9.43 -23.64 -10.08
C LYS A 40 -9.49 -22.58 -8.99
N ILE A 41 -8.97 -22.91 -7.82
CA ILE A 41 -8.82 -21.98 -6.70
C ILE A 41 -7.34 -21.87 -6.29
N GLN A 42 -6.93 -20.67 -5.89
CA GLN A 42 -5.65 -20.45 -5.22
C GLN A 42 -5.93 -20.32 -3.73
N HIS A 43 -5.28 -21.16 -2.92
CA HIS A 43 -5.41 -21.13 -1.46
C HIS A 43 -4.10 -21.54 -0.79
N ASP A 44 -3.97 -21.22 0.49
CA ASP A 44 -2.90 -21.72 1.34
C ASP A 44 -3.23 -23.16 1.78
N ILE A 45 -2.40 -24.11 1.34
CA ILE A 45 -2.59 -25.53 1.63
C ILE A 45 -2.32 -25.82 3.11
N ALA A 46 -1.31 -25.19 3.71
CA ALA A 46 -0.94 -25.40 5.10
C ALA A 46 -2.04 -24.90 6.04
N ALA A 47 -2.63 -23.75 5.73
CA ALA A 47 -3.77 -23.22 6.48
C ALA A 47 -4.98 -24.18 6.45
N THR A 48 -5.31 -24.72 5.27
CA THR A 48 -6.43 -25.67 5.12
C THR A 48 -6.17 -26.98 5.88
N GLU A 49 -4.96 -27.53 5.82
CA GLU A 49 -4.59 -28.73 6.59
C GLU A 49 -4.57 -28.46 8.11
N LEU A 50 -4.16 -27.27 8.54
CA LEU A 50 -4.22 -26.88 9.94
C LEU A 50 -5.66 -26.85 10.47
N ILE A 51 -6.60 -26.26 9.71
CA ILE A 51 -8.03 -26.25 10.08
C ILE A 51 -8.55 -27.68 10.23
N LYS A 52 -8.18 -28.58 9.33
CA LYS A 52 -8.54 -30.00 9.39
C LYS A 52 -7.97 -30.68 10.64
N LYS A 53 -6.68 -30.49 10.93
CA LYS A 53 -6.00 -31.02 12.12
C LYS A 53 -6.64 -30.51 13.40
N LEU A 54 -6.96 -29.22 13.48
CA LEU A 54 -7.68 -28.67 14.62
C LEU A 54 -9.03 -29.36 14.77
N TYR A 55 -9.83 -29.42 13.71
CA TYR A 55 -11.18 -29.97 13.76
C TYR A 55 -11.23 -31.45 14.16
N TYR A 56 -10.43 -32.30 13.50
CA TYR A 56 -10.47 -33.76 13.70
C TYR A 56 -9.53 -34.23 14.80
N ASP A 57 -8.27 -33.78 14.81
CA ASP A 57 -7.24 -34.36 15.69
C ASP A 57 -7.26 -33.75 17.10
N ARG A 58 -7.74 -32.51 17.23
CA ARG A 58 -7.92 -31.84 18.53
C ARG A 58 -9.36 -31.85 19.03
N ASN A 59 -10.28 -32.47 18.29
CA ASN A 59 -11.68 -32.69 18.66
C ASN A 59 -12.43 -31.42 19.15
N ILE A 60 -12.13 -30.24 18.61
CA ILE A 60 -12.88 -29.00 18.92
C ILE A 60 -14.36 -29.11 18.53
N GLY A 61 -14.66 -29.93 17.50
CA GLY A 61 -16.01 -30.19 17.02
C GLY A 61 -16.78 -28.93 16.58
N ARG A 62 -18.10 -29.09 16.38
CA ARG A 62 -18.97 -28.00 15.89
C ARG A 62 -19.12 -26.85 16.88
N ASN A 63 -19.13 -27.14 18.18
CA ASN A 63 -19.27 -26.11 19.21
C ASN A 63 -18.00 -25.28 19.35
N GLY A 64 -16.81 -25.89 19.28
CA GLY A 64 -15.55 -25.14 19.24
C GLY A 64 -15.46 -24.19 18.04
N LEU A 65 -15.86 -24.66 16.84
CA LEU A 65 -15.96 -23.77 15.68
C LEU A 65 -16.97 -22.63 15.89
N ARG A 66 -18.13 -22.91 16.48
CA ARG A 66 -19.14 -21.87 16.80
C ARG A 66 -18.57 -20.82 17.75
N TYR A 67 -17.84 -21.22 18.79
CA TYR A 67 -17.21 -20.28 19.71
C TYR A 67 -16.14 -19.44 19.03
N LEU A 68 -15.31 -20.03 18.14
CA LEU A 68 -14.33 -19.27 17.36
C LEU A 68 -14.99 -18.24 16.43
N VAL A 69 -16.06 -18.63 15.73
CA VAL A 69 -16.83 -17.72 14.87
C VAL A 69 -17.50 -16.62 15.69
N ALA A 70 -18.16 -16.98 16.80
CA ALA A 70 -18.79 -16.02 17.70
C ALA A 70 -17.78 -15.03 18.28
N TRP A 71 -16.61 -15.51 18.71
CA TRP A 71 -15.52 -14.67 19.17
C TRP A 71 -14.98 -13.75 18.08
N SER A 72 -14.84 -14.23 16.85
CA SER A 72 -14.41 -13.40 15.70
C SER A 72 -15.40 -12.28 15.38
N ILE A 73 -16.70 -12.56 15.48
CA ILE A 73 -17.76 -11.55 15.36
C ILE A 73 -17.68 -10.57 16.53
N PHE A 74 -17.64 -11.09 17.77
CA PHE A 74 -17.59 -10.28 18.97
C PHE A 74 -16.39 -9.33 18.97
N ARG A 75 -15.18 -9.82 18.63
CA ARG A 75 -13.96 -8.99 18.54
C ARG A 75 -14.12 -7.80 17.58
N GLN A 76 -14.85 -7.97 16.48
CA GLN A 76 -15.09 -6.89 15.53
C GLN A 76 -16.14 -5.89 16.01
N LEU A 77 -17.10 -6.34 16.82
CA LEU A 77 -18.23 -5.53 17.28
C LEU A 77 -18.02 -4.92 18.67
N ILE A 78 -17.02 -5.37 19.43
CA ILE A 78 -16.82 -4.99 20.83
C ILE A 78 -16.70 -3.47 21.02
N ASN A 79 -16.13 -2.77 20.04
CA ASN A 79 -15.95 -1.31 20.04
C ASN A 79 -17.29 -0.54 19.98
N PHE A 80 -18.38 -1.19 19.54
CA PHE A 80 -19.72 -0.60 19.56
C PHE A 80 -20.48 -0.84 20.88
N THR A 81 -20.00 -1.76 21.71
CA THR A 81 -20.75 -2.27 22.87
C THR A 81 -20.19 -1.83 24.21
N ASP A 82 -18.92 -1.45 24.28
CA ASP A 82 -18.29 -1.05 25.54
C ASP A 82 -17.27 0.10 25.32
N PRO A 83 -17.56 1.33 25.79
CA PRO A 83 -16.62 2.44 25.69
C PRO A 83 -15.36 2.24 26.57
N TYR A 84 -15.38 1.37 27.58
CA TYR A 84 -14.21 1.06 28.42
C TYR A 84 -13.26 0.03 27.77
N MET A 85 -13.70 -0.65 26.69
CA MET A 85 -12.84 -1.50 25.86
C MET A 85 -12.07 -0.70 24.81
N LEU A 86 -12.38 0.59 24.62
CA LEU A 86 -11.54 1.56 23.93
C LEU A 86 -10.34 1.94 24.81
N ARG A 87 -9.52 0.96 25.22
CA ARG A 87 -8.27 1.27 25.93
C ARG A 87 -7.25 1.80 24.94
N GLY A 88 -7.16 3.12 24.89
CA GLY A 88 -6.18 3.94 24.19
C GLY A 88 -6.46 5.42 24.49
N ASP A 89 -5.58 6.32 24.03
CA ASP A 89 -5.76 7.78 24.17
C ASP A 89 -6.82 8.37 23.20
N ASP A 90 -7.64 7.52 22.57
CA ASP A 90 -8.63 7.93 21.56
C ASP A 90 -9.86 8.60 22.20
N THR A 91 -10.32 9.69 21.59
CA THR A 91 -11.59 10.33 21.97
C THR A 91 -12.80 9.58 21.39
N ALA A 92 -14.01 9.93 21.85
CA ALA A 92 -15.24 9.42 21.24
C ALA A 92 -15.37 9.80 19.74
N GLU A 93 -14.84 10.96 19.36
CA GLU A 93 -14.80 11.41 17.96
C GLU A 93 -13.85 10.53 17.13
N ASP A 94 -12.66 10.21 17.65
CA ASP A 94 -11.71 9.31 17.00
C ASP A 94 -12.31 7.92 16.78
N ALA A 95 -13.01 7.39 17.78
CA ALA A 95 -13.71 6.11 17.67
C ALA A 95 -14.81 6.16 16.59
N CYS A 96 -15.61 7.23 16.56
CA CYS A 96 -16.64 7.44 15.54
C CYS A 96 -16.03 7.50 14.13
N PHE A 97 -14.97 8.29 13.96
CA PHE A 97 -14.28 8.41 12.68
C PHE A 97 -13.73 7.06 12.20
N LYS A 98 -13.10 6.27 13.11
CA LYS A 98 -12.62 4.91 12.79
C LYS A 98 -13.76 4.02 12.30
N HIS A 99 -14.94 4.10 12.91
CA HIS A 99 -16.11 3.33 12.47
C HIS A 99 -16.61 3.75 11.09
N ILE A 100 -16.78 5.05 10.84
CA ILE A 100 -17.21 5.57 9.53
C ILE A 100 -16.21 5.16 8.45
N ARG A 101 -14.90 5.30 8.74
CA ARG A 101 -13.82 4.91 7.83
C ARG A 101 -13.92 3.45 7.37
N THR A 102 -14.37 2.53 8.21
CA THR A 102 -14.53 1.12 7.79
C THR A 102 -15.62 0.87 6.75
N VAL A 103 -16.59 1.77 6.59
CA VAL A 103 -17.74 1.55 5.69
C VAL A 103 -17.85 2.61 4.59
N MET A 104 -17.24 3.78 4.78
CA MET A 104 -17.30 4.92 3.87
C MET A 104 -15.91 5.49 3.52
N ASN A 105 -14.85 4.68 3.62
CA ASN A 105 -13.47 5.10 3.31
C ASN A 105 -13.38 5.87 1.98
N LEU A 106 -13.91 5.28 0.90
CA LEU A 106 -13.82 5.87 -0.43
C LEU A 106 -14.50 7.25 -0.52
N ALA A 107 -15.59 7.47 0.22
CA ALA A 107 -16.24 8.78 0.28
C ALA A 107 -15.36 9.81 1.01
N ILE A 108 -14.77 9.43 2.15
CA ILE A 108 -13.84 10.27 2.90
C ILE A 108 -12.64 10.65 2.04
N VAL A 109 -12.00 9.68 1.39
CA VAL A 109 -10.80 9.92 0.57
C VAL A 109 -11.13 10.71 -0.68
N SER A 110 -12.27 10.43 -1.33
CA SER A 110 -12.74 11.24 -2.47
C SER A 110 -12.93 12.68 -2.05
N HIS A 111 -13.64 12.94 -0.95
CA HIS A 111 -13.85 14.29 -0.44
C HIS A 111 -12.52 15.00 -0.11
N TYR A 112 -11.60 14.31 0.58
CA TYR A 112 -10.27 14.83 0.88
C TYR A 112 -9.48 15.15 -0.40
N PHE A 113 -9.48 14.24 -1.38
CA PHE A 113 -8.80 14.43 -2.65
C PHE A 113 -9.31 15.67 -3.38
N GLN A 114 -10.63 15.84 -3.49
CA GLN A 114 -11.22 17.01 -4.14
C GLN A 114 -10.92 18.32 -3.39
N SER A 115 -10.84 18.26 -2.06
CA SER A 115 -10.66 19.44 -1.21
C SER A 115 -9.19 19.89 -1.12
N VAL A 116 -8.25 18.95 -1.14
CA VAL A 116 -6.84 19.21 -0.79
C VAL A 116 -5.87 18.97 -1.96
N VAL A 117 -6.24 18.15 -2.94
CA VAL A 117 -5.35 17.74 -4.05
C VAL A 117 -5.75 18.44 -5.36
N PRO A 118 -5.12 19.57 -5.71
CA PRO A 118 -5.46 20.28 -6.94
C PRO A 118 -4.92 19.55 -8.19
N PRO A 119 -5.56 19.68 -9.36
CA PRO A 119 -5.17 18.97 -10.59
C PRO A 119 -3.70 19.12 -10.99
N ARG A 120 -3.13 20.30 -10.71
CA ARG A 120 -1.72 20.57 -10.98
C ARG A 120 -0.75 19.73 -10.13
N MET A 121 -1.13 19.34 -8.92
CA MET A 121 -0.31 18.50 -8.05
C MET A 121 -0.27 17.09 -8.63
N VAL A 122 -1.41 16.59 -9.11
CA VAL A 122 -1.48 15.33 -9.87
C VAL A 122 -0.59 15.39 -11.12
N TYR A 123 -0.64 16.51 -11.86
CA TYR A 123 0.23 16.72 -13.02
C TYR A 123 1.72 16.72 -12.65
N GLN A 124 2.11 17.39 -11.57
CA GLN A 124 3.50 17.39 -11.07
C GLN A 124 3.96 15.99 -10.68
N ALA A 125 3.15 15.22 -9.94
CA ALA A 125 3.45 13.83 -9.61
C ALA A 125 3.70 12.99 -10.86
N LYS A 126 2.81 13.05 -11.86
CA LYS A 126 2.97 12.34 -13.15
C LYS A 126 4.27 12.70 -13.85
N ARG A 127 4.69 13.97 -13.80
CA ARG A 127 5.97 14.41 -14.38
C ARG A 127 7.18 13.91 -13.62
N ILE A 128 7.13 13.87 -12.29
CA ILE A 128 8.20 13.32 -11.44
C ILE A 128 8.41 11.86 -11.82
N VAL A 129 7.36 11.05 -11.76
CA VAL A 129 7.32 9.64 -12.16
C VAL A 129 7.88 9.45 -13.57
N SER A 130 7.38 10.19 -14.56
CA SER A 130 7.88 10.07 -15.94
C SER A 130 9.38 10.36 -16.07
N ARG A 131 9.92 11.32 -15.31
CA ARG A 131 11.36 11.59 -15.33
C ARG A 131 12.18 10.53 -14.60
N ILE A 132 11.63 9.91 -13.56
CA ILE A 132 12.26 8.79 -12.86
C ILE A 132 12.37 7.59 -13.80
N ARG A 133 11.30 7.24 -14.53
CA ARG A 133 11.34 6.21 -15.59
C ARG A 133 12.42 6.47 -16.63
N ASN A 134 12.52 7.71 -17.10
CA ASN A 134 13.58 8.07 -18.06
C ASN A 134 14.98 7.93 -17.44
N ALA A 135 15.16 8.35 -16.18
CA ALA A 135 16.41 8.16 -15.47
C ALA A 135 16.72 6.67 -15.26
N PHE A 136 15.70 5.84 -15.03
CA PHE A 136 15.85 4.40 -14.87
C PHE A 136 16.26 3.74 -16.18
N GLN A 137 15.58 4.07 -17.28
CA GLN A 137 15.95 3.59 -18.61
C GLN A 137 17.40 3.93 -18.95
N ASN A 138 17.81 5.19 -18.82
CA ASN A 138 19.20 5.59 -19.08
C ASN A 138 20.20 4.83 -18.20
N THR A 139 19.82 4.58 -16.95
CA THR A 139 20.63 3.83 -15.99
C THR A 139 20.78 2.37 -16.41
N LEU A 140 19.69 1.72 -16.83
CA LEU A 140 19.70 0.36 -17.36
C LEU A 140 20.59 0.27 -18.60
N GLU A 141 20.42 1.17 -19.56
CA GLU A 141 21.21 1.21 -20.81
C GLU A 141 22.71 1.33 -20.54
N SER A 142 23.10 2.11 -19.52
CA SER A 142 24.50 2.28 -19.09
C SER A 142 25.05 1.16 -18.19
N SER A 143 24.20 0.21 -17.76
CA SER A 143 24.60 -0.84 -16.82
C SER A 143 25.59 -1.82 -17.44
N SER A 144 26.74 -2.01 -16.78
CA SER A 144 27.78 -2.95 -17.19
C SER A 144 27.53 -4.39 -16.73
N TYR A 145 26.69 -4.59 -15.71
CA TYR A 145 26.45 -5.91 -15.09
C TYR A 145 25.21 -6.63 -15.64
N LEU A 146 24.38 -5.95 -16.45
CA LEU A 146 23.20 -6.53 -17.09
C LEU A 146 23.47 -6.86 -18.55
N THR A 147 23.08 -8.05 -18.98
CA THR A 147 23.11 -8.42 -20.39
C THR A 147 22.07 -7.62 -21.17
N ARG A 148 22.31 -7.43 -22.48
CA ARG A 148 21.41 -6.69 -23.37
C ARG A 148 19.96 -7.19 -23.30
N ASN A 149 19.78 -8.52 -23.36
CA ASN A 149 18.46 -9.14 -23.30
C ASN A 149 17.72 -8.83 -21.99
N ILE A 150 18.42 -8.88 -20.85
CA ILE A 150 17.82 -8.53 -19.55
C ILE A 150 17.42 -7.05 -19.53
N ARG A 151 18.27 -6.15 -20.03
CA ARG A 151 17.95 -4.71 -20.10
C ARG A 151 16.71 -4.44 -20.94
N GLU A 152 16.63 -5.02 -22.13
CA GLU A 152 15.48 -4.85 -23.03
C GLU A 152 14.18 -5.37 -22.38
N ASN A 153 14.24 -6.50 -21.67
CA ASN A 153 13.08 -7.04 -20.95
C ASN A 153 12.61 -6.11 -19.82
N ILE A 154 13.53 -5.60 -18.99
CA ILE A 154 13.19 -4.68 -17.89
C ILE A 154 12.59 -3.38 -18.43
N ILE A 155 13.17 -2.82 -19.50
CA ILE A 155 12.66 -1.60 -20.13
C ILE A 155 11.24 -1.83 -20.67
N ASN A 156 11.03 -2.94 -21.39
CA ASN A 156 9.71 -3.29 -21.93
C ASN A 156 8.67 -3.49 -20.80
N GLU A 157 9.05 -4.14 -19.71
CA GLU A 157 8.17 -4.29 -18.55
C GLU A 157 7.83 -2.94 -17.92
N MET A 158 8.84 -2.10 -17.66
CA MET A 158 8.66 -0.76 -17.10
C MET A 158 7.70 0.12 -17.92
N LEU A 159 7.82 0.09 -19.25
CA LEU A 159 6.95 0.86 -20.14
C LEU A 159 5.50 0.38 -20.11
N ASN A 160 5.25 -0.89 -19.80
CA ASN A 160 3.91 -1.47 -19.71
C ASN A 160 3.27 -1.31 -18.33
N ILE A 161 4.05 -1.06 -17.28
CA ILE A 161 3.53 -0.78 -15.94
C ILE A 161 2.74 0.54 -15.95
N LYS A 162 1.46 0.47 -15.58
CA LYS A 162 0.61 1.66 -15.42
C LYS A 162 0.94 2.41 -14.13
N VAL A 163 0.82 3.74 -14.13
CA VAL A 163 0.94 4.54 -12.90
C VAL A 163 -0.36 5.24 -12.60
N PHE A 164 -0.85 5.05 -11.37
CA PHE A 164 -2.04 5.69 -10.86
C PHE A 164 -1.65 6.69 -9.79
N ILE A 165 -2.05 7.95 -9.97
CA ILE A 165 -1.84 9.03 -8.99
C ILE A 165 -3.18 9.28 -8.30
N GLY A 166 -3.23 9.15 -6.97
CA GLY A 166 -4.45 9.11 -6.18
C GLY A 166 -5.07 7.71 -6.21
N SER A 167 -5.95 7.47 -7.17
CA SER A 167 -6.62 6.18 -7.34
C SER A 167 -6.89 5.91 -8.82
N PRO A 168 -6.99 4.64 -9.25
CA PRO A 168 -7.33 4.32 -10.63
C PRO A 168 -8.75 4.72 -11.02
N GLY A 169 -8.91 5.02 -12.31
CA GLY A 169 -10.21 5.23 -12.95
C GLY A 169 -11.01 6.39 -12.36
N ARG A 170 -12.31 6.17 -12.17
CA ARG A 170 -13.26 7.14 -11.61
C ARG A 170 -13.49 6.96 -10.10
N ARG A 171 -12.63 6.24 -9.39
CA ARG A 171 -12.91 5.88 -7.97
C ARG A 171 -13.01 7.08 -7.03
N LEU A 172 -12.27 8.15 -7.32
CA LEU A 172 -12.32 9.43 -6.57
C LEU A 172 -13.21 10.48 -7.26
N ASP A 173 -13.97 10.07 -8.28
CA ASP A 173 -14.94 10.95 -8.92
C ASP A 173 -16.17 11.12 -8.01
N PRO A 174 -16.62 12.34 -7.71
CA PRO A 174 -17.74 12.58 -6.80
C PRO A 174 -19.03 11.91 -7.26
N VAL A 175 -19.31 11.87 -8.56
CA VAL A 175 -20.55 11.27 -9.09
C VAL A 175 -20.54 9.76 -8.88
N PHE A 176 -19.41 9.12 -9.20
CA PHE A 176 -19.24 7.70 -8.97
C PHE A 176 -19.36 7.31 -7.49
N VAL A 177 -18.77 8.10 -6.60
CA VAL A 177 -18.84 7.87 -5.15
C VAL A 177 -20.27 8.02 -4.64
N GLU A 178 -20.98 9.06 -5.07
CA GLU A 178 -22.39 9.27 -4.71
C GLU A 178 -23.26 8.07 -5.14
N GLU A 179 -23.10 7.61 -6.39
CA GLU A 179 -23.80 6.42 -6.90
C GLU A 179 -23.50 5.16 -6.09
N MET A 180 -22.24 4.97 -5.67
CA MET A 180 -21.84 3.82 -4.86
C MET A 180 -22.53 3.82 -3.48
N PHE A 181 -22.63 4.98 -2.84
CA PHE A 181 -23.15 5.10 -1.49
C PHE A 181 -24.65 5.37 -1.42
N LYS A 182 -25.31 5.67 -2.55
CA LYS A 182 -26.77 5.84 -2.66
C LYS A 182 -27.63 4.76 -1.98
N PRO A 183 -27.25 3.46 -1.96
CA PRO A 183 -28.05 2.42 -1.28
C PRO A 183 -27.94 2.44 0.26
N LEU A 184 -27.04 3.24 0.84
CA LEU A 184 -26.91 3.34 2.29
C LEU A 184 -28.18 3.95 2.90
N PRO A 185 -28.66 3.41 4.03
CA PRO A 185 -29.80 4.01 4.73
C PRO A 185 -29.42 5.37 5.33
N ASP A 186 -30.40 6.26 5.48
CA ASP A 186 -30.26 7.41 6.37
C ASP A 186 -29.87 6.95 7.79
N ALA A 187 -28.96 7.68 8.41
CA ALA A 187 -28.36 7.35 9.70
C ALA A 187 -28.89 8.29 10.80
N PRO A 188 -30.09 8.06 11.38
CA PRO A 188 -30.54 8.83 12.52
C PRO A 188 -29.62 8.60 13.72
N GLN A 189 -29.46 9.64 14.56
CA GLN A 189 -28.46 9.69 15.63
C GLN A 189 -28.56 8.54 16.65
N ASP A 190 -29.73 7.89 16.76
CA ASP A 190 -30.04 6.82 17.71
C ASP A 190 -29.77 5.39 17.18
N ARG A 191 -29.37 5.23 15.90
CA ARG A 191 -29.24 3.90 15.26
C ARG A 191 -27.88 3.62 14.63
N LEU A 192 -26.80 4.11 15.25
CA LEU A 192 -25.44 3.95 14.71
C LEU A 192 -25.08 2.48 14.41
N PHE A 193 -25.30 1.56 15.35
CA PHE A 193 -24.92 0.15 15.19
C PHE A 193 -25.71 -0.57 14.06
N PRO A 194 -27.06 -0.55 14.03
CA PRO A 194 -27.82 -1.14 12.92
C PRO A 194 -27.47 -0.55 11.55
N THR A 195 -27.27 0.77 11.47
CA THR A 195 -26.85 1.47 10.25
C THR A 195 -25.48 0.99 9.81
N TRP A 196 -24.51 0.90 10.73
CA TRP A 196 -23.16 0.43 10.43
C TRP A 196 -23.16 -1.02 9.93
N ILE A 197 -23.92 -1.92 10.56
CA ILE A 197 -24.03 -3.32 10.13
C ILE A 197 -24.56 -3.41 8.70
N LYS A 198 -25.60 -2.64 8.38
CA LYS A 198 -26.16 -2.61 7.02
C LYS A 198 -25.17 -2.03 6.00
N ALA A 199 -24.49 -0.93 6.36
CA ALA A 199 -23.46 -0.31 5.53
C ALA A 199 -22.30 -1.27 5.26
N ARG A 200 -21.82 -1.98 6.29
CA ARG A 200 -20.77 -2.98 6.19
C ARG A 200 -21.16 -4.14 5.27
N GLY A 201 -22.40 -4.61 5.36
CA GLY A 201 -22.94 -5.64 4.46
C GLY A 201 -22.93 -5.21 2.99
N LEU A 202 -23.42 -3.99 2.70
CA LEU A 202 -23.43 -3.42 1.36
C LEU A 202 -22.01 -3.20 0.81
N TYR A 203 -21.10 -2.68 1.64
CA TYR A 203 -19.69 -2.52 1.30
C TYR A 203 -19.06 -3.84 0.86
N TYR A 204 -19.25 -4.93 1.63
CA TYR A 204 -18.75 -6.25 1.24
C TYR A 204 -19.38 -6.77 -0.05
N GLN A 205 -20.69 -6.57 -0.26
CA GLN A 205 -21.34 -6.99 -1.51
C GLN A 205 -20.74 -6.29 -2.73
N TYR A 206 -20.45 -4.99 -2.63
CA TYR A 206 -19.76 -4.24 -3.68
C TYR A 206 -18.33 -4.78 -3.90
N TYR A 207 -17.57 -4.93 -2.82
CA TYR A 207 -16.21 -5.48 -2.84
C TYR A 207 -16.13 -6.87 -3.51
N TRP A 208 -17.10 -7.75 -3.26
CA TRP A 208 -17.16 -9.08 -3.86
C TRP A 208 -17.53 -9.05 -5.35
N LYS A 209 -18.23 -8.01 -5.82
CA LYS A 209 -18.58 -7.82 -7.24
C LYS A 209 -17.40 -7.24 -8.04
N ASP A 210 -16.62 -6.35 -7.44
CA ASP A 210 -15.45 -5.75 -8.06
C ASP A 210 -14.18 -6.07 -7.26
N ARG A 211 -13.54 -7.20 -7.57
CA ARG A 211 -12.28 -7.61 -6.92
C ARG A 211 -11.08 -6.71 -7.26
N THR A 212 -11.19 -5.81 -8.22
CA THR A 212 -10.13 -4.83 -8.48
C THR A 212 -10.19 -3.69 -7.46
N SER A 213 -11.40 -3.28 -7.05
CA SER A 213 -11.63 -2.29 -6.00
C SER A 213 -11.04 -2.67 -4.64
N ALA A 214 -10.98 -3.97 -4.38
CA ALA A 214 -10.59 -4.60 -3.14
C ALA A 214 -9.12 -4.43 -2.74
N LEU A 215 -8.29 -4.01 -3.68
CA LEU A 215 -6.83 -3.99 -3.57
C LEU A 215 -6.28 -2.56 -3.57
N TYR A 216 -7.16 -1.58 -3.41
CA TYR A 216 -6.77 -0.19 -3.24
C TYR A 216 -6.89 0.21 -1.78
N ASP A 217 -5.78 0.67 -1.23
CA ASP A 217 -5.76 1.40 0.03
C ASP A 217 -5.55 2.87 -0.35
N GLU A 218 -6.67 3.57 -0.60
CA GLU A 218 -6.63 4.95 -1.08
C GLU A 218 -6.08 5.94 -0.03
N GLU A 219 -6.11 5.55 1.25
CA GLU A 219 -5.54 6.31 2.38
C GLU A 219 -4.05 6.02 2.62
N HIS A 220 -3.52 4.95 2.01
CA HIS A 220 -2.15 4.51 2.25
C HIS A 220 -1.15 5.64 1.99
N VAL A 221 -0.17 5.77 2.87
CA VAL A 221 0.94 6.71 2.68
C VAL A 221 2.17 5.88 2.34
N GLY A 222 2.43 5.77 1.03
CA GLY A 222 3.46 4.91 0.46
C GLY A 222 3.10 4.49 -0.96
N GLY A 223 4.06 4.48 -1.88
CA GLY A 223 3.83 3.89 -3.20
C GLY A 223 3.82 2.37 -3.14
N TYR A 224 2.88 1.71 -3.83
CA TYR A 224 2.85 0.24 -3.88
C TYR A 224 2.49 -0.30 -5.27
N SER A 225 2.97 -1.51 -5.55
CA SER A 225 2.63 -2.24 -6.76
C SER A 225 1.37 -3.05 -6.57
N ASN A 226 0.44 -2.97 -7.53
CA ASN A 226 -0.79 -3.74 -7.55
C ASN A 226 -0.79 -4.69 -8.76
N GLY A 227 -0.54 -5.98 -8.48
CA GLY A 227 -0.45 -7.02 -9.49
C GLY A 227 -1.77 -7.33 -10.22
N VAL A 228 -2.92 -6.97 -9.64
CA VAL A 228 -4.23 -7.23 -10.28
C VAL A 228 -4.53 -6.22 -11.39
N VAL A 229 -4.04 -4.98 -11.26
CA VAL A 229 -4.19 -3.96 -12.32
C VAL A 229 -2.92 -3.69 -13.11
N GLY A 230 -1.84 -4.42 -12.81
CA GLY A 230 -0.56 -4.32 -13.52
C GLY A 230 0.01 -2.91 -13.45
N GLY A 231 0.05 -2.32 -12.25
CA GLY A 231 0.47 -0.93 -12.11
C GLY A 231 0.95 -0.56 -10.72
N VAL A 232 1.65 0.56 -10.64
CA VAL A 232 2.08 1.23 -9.42
C VAL A 232 1.03 2.25 -9.04
N VAL A 233 0.65 2.26 -7.78
CA VAL A 233 -0.28 3.24 -7.20
C VAL A 233 0.54 4.16 -6.29
N LEU A 234 0.39 5.47 -6.51
CA LEU A 234 0.79 6.53 -5.59
C LEU A 234 -0.50 7.10 -5.01
N PRO A 235 -0.94 6.62 -3.84
CA PRO A 235 -2.24 6.96 -3.27
C PRO A 235 -2.42 8.44 -2.98
N THR A 236 -3.66 8.80 -2.62
CA THR A 236 -4.00 10.18 -2.25
C THR A 236 -3.19 10.67 -1.05
N GLY A 237 -2.85 9.78 -0.10
CA GLY A 237 -2.01 10.08 1.06
C GLY A 237 -0.62 10.64 0.69
N ASN A 238 -0.06 10.24 -0.45
CA ASN A 238 1.24 10.75 -0.94
C ASN A 238 1.14 12.15 -1.57
N LEU A 239 -0.06 12.63 -1.88
CA LEU A 239 -0.31 13.94 -2.50
C LEU A 239 -0.53 15.02 -1.44
N GLY A 240 0.31 14.99 -0.42
CA GLY A 240 0.27 15.90 0.72
C GLY A 240 1.65 16.08 1.33
N ARG A 241 1.77 17.02 2.27
CA ARG A 241 3.04 17.30 2.96
C ARG A 241 3.34 16.18 3.96
N PRO A 242 4.62 15.81 4.19
CA PRO A 242 5.84 16.40 3.62
C PRO A 242 6.26 15.79 2.27
N ILE A 243 5.52 14.81 1.73
CA ILE A 243 5.90 14.08 0.51
C ILE A 243 5.85 15.00 -0.72
N MET A 244 4.78 15.80 -0.82
CA MET A 244 4.55 16.73 -1.92
C MET A 244 4.05 18.08 -1.45
N TYR A 245 4.62 19.12 -2.06
CA TYR A 245 4.27 20.52 -1.85
C TYR A 245 3.80 21.12 -3.17
N GLN A 246 2.56 21.61 -3.17
CA GLN A 246 1.90 22.18 -4.35
C GLN A 246 2.72 23.30 -5.04
N TYR A 247 3.45 24.09 -4.25
CA TYR A 247 4.31 25.20 -4.68
C TYR A 247 5.77 25.04 -4.19
N GLY A 248 6.14 23.84 -3.72
CA GLY A 248 7.49 23.62 -3.20
C GLY A 248 8.53 23.58 -4.32
N PRO A 249 9.81 23.88 -4.01
CA PRO A 249 10.90 23.70 -4.95
C PRO A 249 11.04 22.23 -5.36
N ALA A 250 11.62 21.99 -6.53
CA ALA A 250 11.78 20.65 -7.07
C ALA A 250 12.54 19.73 -6.10
N GLY A 251 13.57 20.23 -5.40
CA GLY A 251 14.31 19.44 -4.42
C GLY A 251 13.41 18.73 -3.42
N LEU A 252 12.45 19.44 -2.81
CA LEU A 252 11.50 18.83 -1.87
C LEU A 252 10.64 17.75 -2.52
N ASN A 253 9.98 18.07 -3.64
CA ASN A 253 9.02 17.14 -4.26
C ASN A 253 9.70 15.88 -4.83
N TYR A 254 10.90 16.01 -5.38
CA TYR A 254 11.69 14.85 -5.83
C TYR A 254 12.23 14.04 -4.65
N GLY A 255 12.66 14.70 -3.57
CA GLY A 255 13.14 14.03 -2.36
C GLY A 255 12.03 13.31 -1.60
N GLY A 256 10.80 13.84 -1.63
CA GLY A 256 9.64 13.26 -0.95
C GLY A 256 8.93 12.18 -1.78
N LEU A 257 8.43 12.53 -2.97
CA LEU A 257 7.67 11.59 -3.81
C LEU A 257 8.56 10.69 -4.66
N GLY A 258 9.76 11.13 -5.03
CA GLY A 258 10.48 10.52 -6.15
C GLY A 258 11.01 9.11 -5.88
N TRP A 259 11.18 8.71 -4.62
CA TRP A 259 11.61 7.37 -4.25
C TRP A 259 10.43 6.41 -4.02
N GLU A 260 9.19 6.93 -4.00
CA GLU A 260 7.98 6.16 -3.72
C GLU A 260 7.54 5.33 -4.95
N GLY A 261 7.33 4.02 -4.73
CA GLY A 261 6.44 3.18 -5.54
C GLY A 261 6.95 2.56 -6.84
N GLU A 262 7.84 3.18 -7.60
CA GLU A 262 8.16 2.65 -8.95
C GLU A 262 8.99 1.36 -8.94
N LEU A 263 9.92 1.22 -8.00
CA LEU A 263 10.85 0.08 -7.96
C LEU A 263 10.30 -1.16 -7.25
N ASN A 264 9.20 -1.05 -6.52
CA ASN A 264 8.56 -2.17 -5.82
C ASN A 264 8.08 -3.27 -6.79
N SER A 265 7.94 -2.95 -8.08
CA SER A 265 7.60 -3.94 -9.12
C SER A 265 8.80 -4.78 -9.57
N PHE A 266 10.03 -4.39 -9.24
CA PHE A 266 11.26 -5.02 -9.73
C PHE A 266 12.08 -5.71 -8.64
N THR A 267 11.73 -5.53 -7.37
CA THR A 267 12.38 -6.20 -6.24
C THR A 267 11.44 -6.32 -5.05
N ASP A 268 11.49 -7.47 -4.37
CA ASP A 268 10.79 -7.69 -3.10
C ASP A 268 11.57 -7.10 -1.89
N SER A 269 12.74 -6.49 -2.14
CA SER A 269 13.60 -5.92 -1.10
C SER A 269 13.42 -4.42 -0.97
N GLU A 270 12.76 -4.02 0.10
CA GLU A 270 12.54 -2.62 0.46
C GLU A 270 13.84 -1.82 0.64
N ASN A 271 14.92 -2.46 1.10
CA ASN A 271 16.22 -1.82 1.20
C ASN A 271 16.82 -1.47 -0.17
N ILE A 272 16.56 -2.30 -1.19
CA ILE A 272 16.98 -2.03 -2.56
C ILE A 272 16.12 -0.91 -3.13
N CYS A 273 14.81 -0.93 -2.90
CA CYS A 273 13.90 0.13 -3.32
C CYS A 273 14.29 1.50 -2.74
N ASP A 274 14.61 1.56 -1.45
CA ASP A 274 15.03 2.81 -0.80
C ASP A 274 16.29 3.39 -1.46
N LEU A 275 17.32 2.57 -1.68
CA LEU A 275 18.57 3.02 -2.29
C LEU A 275 18.38 3.40 -3.76
N ALA A 276 17.85 2.49 -4.57
CA ALA A 276 17.74 2.70 -6.00
C ALA A 276 16.68 3.77 -6.33
N GLY A 277 15.57 3.81 -5.60
CA GLY A 277 14.50 4.79 -5.79
C GLY A 277 15.01 6.19 -5.53
N THR A 278 15.70 6.40 -4.41
CA THR A 278 16.32 7.69 -4.07
C THR A 278 17.38 8.11 -5.08
N LYS A 279 18.19 7.16 -5.56
CA LYS A 279 19.22 7.43 -6.58
C LYS A 279 18.62 7.84 -7.92
N LEU A 280 17.56 7.15 -8.38
CA LEU A 280 16.86 7.50 -9.62
C LEU A 280 16.11 8.83 -9.49
N ALA A 281 15.45 9.07 -8.35
CA ALA A 281 14.83 10.35 -8.02
C ALA A 281 15.83 11.50 -8.07
N TYR A 282 17.02 11.29 -7.50
CA TYR A 282 18.10 12.26 -7.54
C TYR A 282 18.60 12.52 -8.97
N LYS A 283 18.85 11.46 -9.76
CA LYS A 283 19.23 11.60 -11.18
C LYS A 283 18.18 12.39 -11.97
N ALA A 284 16.90 12.11 -11.75
CA ALA A 284 15.79 12.82 -12.37
C ALA A 284 15.75 14.30 -11.94
N PHE A 285 15.95 14.60 -10.66
CA PHE A 285 16.05 15.95 -10.12
C PHE A 285 17.25 16.72 -10.69
N ALA A 286 18.43 16.11 -10.69
CA ALA A 286 19.66 16.72 -11.19
C ALA A 286 19.62 17.03 -12.69
N SER A 287 18.81 16.28 -13.45
CA SER A 287 18.55 16.52 -14.89
C SER A 287 17.66 17.73 -15.19
N LEU A 288 17.08 18.36 -14.16
CA LEU A 288 16.22 19.53 -14.36
C LEU A 288 17.03 20.76 -14.80
N PRO A 289 16.44 21.64 -15.64
CA PRO A 289 17.05 22.93 -15.95
C PRO A 289 17.36 23.74 -14.67
N PRO A 290 18.46 24.51 -14.64
CA PRO A 290 18.89 25.27 -13.45
C PRO A 290 17.79 26.13 -12.83
N LYS A 291 16.94 26.78 -13.65
CA LYS A 291 15.81 27.59 -13.16
C LYS A 291 14.80 26.85 -12.28
N TYR A 292 14.69 25.53 -12.41
CA TYR A 292 13.82 24.69 -11.59
C TYR A 292 14.61 23.93 -10.51
N ARG A 293 15.84 23.54 -10.82
CA ARG A 293 16.71 22.78 -9.93
C ARG A 293 17.24 23.66 -8.80
N ASP A 294 17.63 24.90 -9.07
CA ASP A 294 18.43 25.73 -8.15
C ASP A 294 17.58 26.73 -7.34
N VAL A 295 16.29 26.43 -7.16
CA VAL A 295 15.37 27.24 -6.35
C VAL A 295 15.65 27.02 -4.86
N LYS A 296 16.01 28.08 -4.15
CA LYS A 296 16.24 28.07 -2.70
C LYS A 296 14.98 28.48 -1.94
N LEU A 297 14.84 27.97 -0.71
CA LEU A 297 13.83 28.45 0.22
C LEU A 297 14.33 29.69 0.95
N VAL A 298 13.51 30.74 0.98
CA VAL A 298 13.82 31.96 1.74
C VAL A 298 13.85 31.61 3.24
N GLY A 299 14.87 32.09 3.95
CA GLY A 299 15.01 31.86 5.39
C GLY A 299 15.67 30.53 5.77
N LEU A 300 16.02 29.67 4.80
CA LEU A 300 16.76 28.43 5.06
C LEU A 300 18.04 28.41 4.23
N ASN A 301 19.20 28.36 4.90
CA ASN A 301 20.50 28.32 4.25
C ASN A 301 20.84 26.91 3.73
N MET A 302 20.01 26.41 2.81
CA MET A 302 20.21 25.13 2.15
C MET A 302 20.05 25.27 0.63
N THR A 303 20.85 24.51 -0.12
CA THR A 303 20.65 24.35 -1.56
C THR A 303 19.45 23.46 -1.83
N SER A 304 18.88 23.55 -3.03
CA SER A 304 17.80 22.64 -3.45
C SER A 304 18.26 21.16 -3.46
N GLU A 305 19.55 20.91 -3.71
CA GLU A 305 20.17 19.59 -3.61
C GLU A 305 20.18 19.07 -2.16
N GLN A 306 20.55 19.92 -1.19
CA GLN A 306 20.46 19.58 0.23
C GLN A 306 19.00 19.35 0.66
N LEU A 307 18.07 20.18 0.16
CA LEU A 307 16.63 20.02 0.42
C LEU A 307 16.06 18.70 -0.09
N PHE A 308 16.57 18.19 -1.22
CA PHE A 308 16.20 16.86 -1.71
C PHE A 308 16.51 15.78 -0.66
N PHE A 309 17.74 15.73 -0.16
CA PHE A 309 18.16 14.71 0.80
C PHE A 309 17.51 14.89 2.17
N VAL A 310 17.32 16.13 2.60
CA VAL A 310 16.60 16.43 3.85
C VAL A 310 15.15 15.97 3.74
N ASN A 311 14.44 16.30 2.66
CA ASN A 311 13.03 15.95 2.53
C ASN A 311 12.83 14.43 2.42
N TYR A 312 13.75 13.72 1.77
CA TYR A 312 13.78 12.25 1.77
C TYR A 312 13.77 11.66 3.19
N CYS A 313 14.64 12.16 4.07
CA CYS A 313 14.66 11.72 5.46
C CYS A 313 13.47 12.22 6.27
N VAL A 314 12.96 13.43 5.99
CA VAL A 314 11.77 13.99 6.66
C VAL A 314 10.52 13.17 6.34
N SER A 315 10.36 12.66 5.11
CA SER A 315 9.26 11.75 4.78
C SER A 315 9.31 10.43 5.55
N LEU A 316 10.45 10.07 6.13
CA LEU A 316 10.65 8.87 6.94
C LEU A 316 10.64 9.16 8.45
N CYS A 317 10.40 10.39 8.89
CA CYS A 317 10.37 10.71 10.32
C CYS A 317 9.15 10.07 11.01
N ALA A 318 9.39 9.13 11.92
CA ALA A 318 8.35 8.49 12.73
C ALA A 318 8.86 8.22 14.16
N HIS A 319 7.95 8.30 15.15
CA HIS A 319 8.25 8.11 16.58
C HIS A 319 7.82 6.71 17.09
N ARG A 320 7.99 5.65 16.29
CA ARG A 320 7.58 4.28 16.66
C ARG A 320 8.76 3.35 16.83
N SER A 321 8.66 2.44 17.80
CA SER A 321 9.56 1.29 17.91
C SER A 321 9.22 0.26 16.84
N ASP A 322 10.18 -0.08 15.99
CA ASP A 322 10.02 -0.99 14.83
C ASP A 322 9.82 -2.48 15.19
N THR A 323 9.38 -2.79 16.42
CA THR A 323 9.20 -4.17 16.88
C THR A 323 8.09 -4.85 16.07
N GLY A 324 8.47 -5.80 15.21
CA GLY A 324 7.55 -6.60 14.39
C GLY A 324 7.27 -6.05 12.99
N SER A 325 7.96 -4.99 12.55
CA SER A 325 7.87 -4.50 11.17
C SER A 325 8.64 -5.41 10.21
N GLN A 326 8.10 -5.65 9.01
CA GLN A 326 8.82 -6.29 7.91
C GLN A 326 9.87 -5.35 7.29
N TYR A 327 9.79 -4.05 7.58
CA TYR A 327 10.68 -3.02 7.05
C TYR A 327 11.88 -2.77 7.98
N ALA A 328 12.98 -2.30 7.40
CA ALA A 328 14.09 -1.77 8.19
C ALA A 328 13.65 -0.55 9.01
N PRO A 329 14.29 -0.30 10.17
CA PRO A 329 13.99 0.88 10.99
C PRO A 329 14.03 2.18 10.21
N PHE A 330 13.06 3.08 10.42
CA PHE A 330 12.94 4.34 9.68
C PHE A 330 14.24 5.16 9.65
N ARG A 331 14.95 5.23 10.78
CA ARG A 331 16.26 5.89 10.86
C ARG A 331 17.30 5.24 9.94
N LYS A 332 17.28 3.93 9.79
CA LYS A 332 18.19 3.19 8.89
C LYS A 332 17.79 3.37 7.43
N ARG A 333 16.49 3.44 7.12
CA ARG A 333 15.98 3.78 5.79
C ARG A 333 16.41 5.17 5.32
N CYS A 334 16.59 6.14 6.22
CA CYS A 334 17.23 7.42 5.87
C CYS A 334 18.76 7.29 5.71
N ILE A 335 19.46 6.69 6.69
CA ILE A 335 20.93 6.72 6.75
C ILE A 335 21.60 5.84 5.68
N VAL A 336 21.11 4.62 5.48
CA VAL A 336 21.79 3.59 4.68
C VAL A 336 21.75 3.92 3.18
N PRO A 337 20.64 4.37 2.58
CA PRO A 337 20.62 4.87 1.22
C PRO A 337 21.57 6.06 1.01
N LEU A 338 21.47 7.08 1.86
CA LEU A 338 22.22 8.34 1.68
C LEU A 338 23.73 8.17 1.82
N ARG A 339 24.21 7.34 2.76
CA ARG A 339 25.66 7.08 2.89
C ARG A 339 26.26 6.35 1.68
N ASN A 340 25.42 5.67 0.89
CA ASN A 340 25.80 5.01 -0.36
C ASN A 340 25.74 5.94 -1.58
N MET A 341 25.33 7.20 -1.42
CA MET A 341 25.26 8.19 -2.50
C MET A 341 26.40 9.22 -2.39
N PRO A 342 27.40 9.21 -3.29
CA PRO A 342 28.45 10.23 -3.32
C PRO A 342 27.91 11.66 -3.44
N GLU A 343 26.78 11.84 -4.12
CA GLU A 343 26.05 13.09 -4.27
C GLU A 343 25.70 13.69 -2.90
N PHE A 344 25.19 12.86 -1.99
CA PHE A 344 24.88 13.27 -0.62
C PHE A 344 26.15 13.74 0.11
N SER A 345 27.21 12.93 0.06
CA SER A 345 28.49 13.27 0.71
C SER A 345 29.04 14.60 0.21
N ARG A 346 28.94 14.89 -1.09
CA ARG A 346 29.36 16.17 -1.68
C ARG A 346 28.47 17.33 -1.25
N ALA A 347 27.15 17.16 -1.29
CA ALA A 347 26.19 18.21 -0.93
C ALA A 347 26.33 18.66 0.54
N PHE A 348 26.77 17.78 1.44
CA PHE A 348 26.98 18.08 2.86
C PHE A 348 28.44 18.15 3.30
N GLY A 349 29.41 18.02 2.38
CA GLY A 349 30.83 18.07 2.70
C GLY A 349 31.29 17.00 3.69
N CYS A 350 30.74 15.78 3.62
CA CYS A 350 31.07 14.70 4.54
C CYS A 350 32.48 14.15 4.29
N ALA A 351 33.35 14.15 5.31
CA ALA A 351 34.69 13.58 5.23
C ALA A 351 34.66 12.06 4.98
N GLU A 352 35.61 11.56 4.19
CA GLU A 352 35.74 10.12 3.88
C GLU A 352 35.98 9.29 5.16
N GLY A 353 35.40 8.09 5.21
CA GLY A 353 35.48 7.18 6.36
C GLY A 353 34.48 7.49 7.48
N THR A 354 33.75 8.61 7.41
CA THR A 354 32.68 8.91 8.37
C THR A 354 31.46 8.02 8.18
N LEU A 355 30.58 7.98 9.18
CA LEU A 355 29.33 7.20 9.14
C LEU A 355 28.53 7.47 7.85
N MET A 356 28.42 8.74 7.46
CA MET A 356 27.66 9.17 6.29
C MET A 356 28.46 9.19 4.99
N ASN A 357 29.76 8.88 5.03
CA ASN A 357 30.59 8.76 3.84
C ASN A 357 31.63 7.62 3.98
N PRO A 358 31.19 6.34 4.07
CA PRO A 358 32.09 5.21 4.10
C PRO A 358 32.87 5.07 2.79
N GLN A 359 34.03 4.40 2.87
CA GLN A 359 34.84 4.06 1.70
C GLN A 359 34.12 3.06 0.78
N GLU A 360 33.59 1.99 1.37
CA GLU A 360 32.79 1.01 0.65
C GLU A 360 31.34 1.49 0.53
N LYS A 361 30.86 1.60 -0.72
CA LYS A 361 29.49 1.98 -1.04
C LYS A 361 28.84 0.90 -1.90
N CYS A 362 27.63 0.51 -1.53
CA CYS A 362 26.78 -0.32 -2.36
C CYS A 362 26.18 0.54 -3.48
N SER A 363 26.18 0.04 -4.71
CA SER A 363 25.47 0.66 -5.83
C SER A 363 24.75 -0.41 -6.62
N ILE A 364 23.44 -0.24 -6.74
CA ILE A 364 22.56 -1.04 -7.59
C ILE A 364 21.69 -0.07 -8.40
N TRP A 365 21.39 -0.46 -9.65
CA TRP A 365 20.72 0.36 -10.66
C TRP A 365 21.48 1.68 -10.91
#